data_AF-A0A7L5E5X7-F1
#
_entry.id   AF-A0A7L5E5X7-F1
#
_cell.length_a   1.000
_cell.length_b   1.000
_cell.length_c   1.000
_cell.angle_alpha   90.00
_cell.angle_beta   90.00
_cell.angle_gamma   90.00
#
_symmetry.space_group_name_H-M   'P 1'
#
loop_
_entity.id
_entity.type
_entity.pdbx_description
1 polymer ?
#
loop_
_entity_poly.entity_id
_entity_poly.type
_entity_poly.pdbx_seq_one_letter_code
_entity_poly.pdbx_strand_id
1 'polypeptide(L)' 'MAKAKKETETPGEITAYSVKLKKKNVPMVDPVIDCKSGRYIATGKDSDGNKMAAIMSKATAEEHIKNGNAKKGTGWE' A
#
# COMPACT_ATOMS: atom_id res chain seq x y z
N MET A 1 -16.81 17.99 -15.26
CA MET A 1 -16.01 16.78 -15.50
C MET A 1 -14.55 17.11 -15.21
N ALA A 2 -14.03 16.79 -14.03
CA ALA A 2 -12.62 16.98 -13.72
C ALA A 2 -12.12 15.74 -12.96
N LYS A 3 -11.82 14.67 -13.70
CA LYS A 3 -10.99 13.60 -13.16
C LYS A 3 -9.57 14.15 -13.12
N ALA A 4 -9.17 14.62 -11.94
CA ALA A 4 -7.80 15.01 -11.67
C ALA A 4 -6.87 13.89 -12.11
N LYS A 5 -5.82 14.30 -12.82
CA LYS A 5 -4.84 13.45 -13.49
C LYS A 5 -4.27 12.42 -12.52
N LYS A 6 -4.40 11.14 -12.87
CA LYS A 6 -3.61 10.03 -12.34
C LYS A 6 -2.16 10.25 -12.77
N GLU A 7 -1.40 10.99 -12.00
CA GLU A 7 0.05 11.10 -12.18
C GLU A 7 0.68 9.78 -11.72
N THR A 8 0.99 8.93 -12.71
CA THR A 8 1.96 7.84 -12.67
C THR A 8 1.92 6.96 -11.42
N GLU A 9 0.82 6.24 -11.25
CA GLU A 9 0.85 4.99 -10.49
C GLU A 9 1.38 3.93 -11.45
N THR A 10 2.64 3.52 -11.29
CA THR A 10 3.09 2.23 -11.80
C THR A 10 2.01 1.21 -11.41
N PRO A 11 1.40 0.43 -12.34
CA PRO A 11 0.13 -0.31 -12.12
C PRO A 11 0.13 -1.43 -11.07
N GLY A 12 0.85 -1.27 -9.97
CA GLY A 12 1.06 -2.27 -8.96
C GLY A 12 1.65 -1.80 -7.64
N GLU A 13 2.34 -0.67 -7.60
CA GLU A 13 3.01 -0.23 -6.37
C GLU A 13 2.00 0.24 -5.31
N ILE A 14 2.15 -0.27 -4.09
CA ILE A 14 1.36 0.20 -2.96
C ILE A 14 1.90 1.56 -2.56
N THR A 15 1.08 2.59 -2.72
CA THR A 15 1.40 3.92 -2.24
C THR A 15 0.68 4.21 -0.92
N ALA A 16 1.30 5.03 -0.08
CA ALA A 16 0.76 5.39 1.21
C ALA A 16 0.97 6.87 1.52
N TYR A 17 0.29 7.34 2.57
CA TYR A 17 0.54 8.64 3.14
C TYR A 17 1.70 8.54 4.14
N SER A 18 2.79 9.26 3.87
CA SER A 18 3.88 9.42 4.84
C SER A 18 3.50 10.53 5.82
N VAL A 19 3.21 10.17 7.07
CA VAL A 19 2.85 11.14 8.13
C VAL A 19 4.02 12.09 8.42
N LYS A 20 5.26 11.60 8.29
CA LYS A 20 6.47 12.37 8.54
C LYS A 20 6.71 13.42 7.45
N LEU A 21 6.62 13.00 6.18
CA LEU A 21 6.81 13.90 5.03
C LEU A 21 5.55 14.70 4.69
N LYS A 22 4.41 14.37 5.33
CA LYS A 22 3.08 14.90 5.00
C LYS A 22 2.74 14.80 3.51
N LYS A 23 3.23 13.75 2.86
CA LYS A 23 3.13 13.54 1.41
C LYS A 23 2.22 12.34 1.13
N LYS A 24 1.29 12.53 0.20
CA LYS A 24 0.43 11.47 -0.34
C LYS A 24 1.14 10.78 -1.51
N ASN A 25 0.72 9.56 -1.81
CA ASN A 25 1.22 8.76 -2.94
C ASN A 25 2.74 8.48 -2.84
N VAL A 26 3.23 8.23 -1.63
CA VAL A 26 4.62 7.81 -1.44
C VAL A 26 4.69 6.30 -1.69
N PRO A 27 5.50 5.83 -2.65
CA PRO A 27 5.64 4.40 -2.91
C PRO A 27 6.22 3.68 -1.70
N MET A 28 5.61 2.56 -1.32
CA MET A 28 6.17 1.66 -0.31
C MET A 28 7.24 0.78 -0.93
N VAL A 29 8.36 0.69 -0.23
CA VAL A 29 9.40 -0.31 -0.42
C VAL A 29 9.04 -1.54 0.41
N ASP A 30 9.11 -2.71 -0.22
CA ASP A 30 8.80 -4.03 0.35
C ASP A 30 7.48 -4.07 1.13
N PRO A 31 6.33 -3.74 0.50
CA PRO A 31 5.08 -3.72 1.23
C PRO A 31 4.64 -5.14 1.63
N VAL A 32 4.21 -5.26 2.87
CA VAL A 32 3.64 -6.47 3.47
C VAL A 32 2.21 -6.17 3.86
N ILE A 33 1.26 -6.92 3.31
CA ILE A 33 -0.15 -6.77 3.66
C ILE A 33 -0.48 -7.70 4.80
N ASP A 34 -0.87 -7.15 5.94
CA ASP A 34 -1.45 -7.87 7.06
C ASP A 34 -2.98 -7.80 7.02
N CYS A 35 -3.65 -8.81 7.55
CA CYS A 35 -5.08 -8.78 7.82
C CYS A 35 -5.29 -8.70 9.34
N LYS A 36 -5.89 -7.61 9.82
CA LYS A 36 -6.17 -7.37 11.25
C LYS A 36 -7.65 -7.04 11.43
N SER A 37 -8.38 -7.92 12.11
CA SER A 37 -9.80 -7.72 12.43
C SER A 37 -10.66 -7.40 11.20
N GLY A 38 -10.45 -8.12 10.10
CA GLY A 38 -11.18 -7.93 8.84
C GLY A 38 -10.73 -6.71 8.01
N ARG A 39 -9.63 -6.05 8.38
CA ARG A 39 -9.02 -4.94 7.62
C ARG A 39 -7.70 -5.37 7.03
N TYR A 40 -7.48 -5.04 5.77
CA TYR A 40 -6.23 -5.30 5.06
C TYR A 40 -5.35 -4.07 5.15
N ILE A 41 -4.19 -4.21 5.76
CA ILE A 41 -3.27 -3.14 6.07
C ILE A 41 -1.94 -3.47 5.40
N ALA A 42 -1.63 -2.76 4.32
CA ALA A 42 -0.28 -2.77 3.77
C ALA A 42 0.63 -1.95 4.66
N THR A 43 1.72 -2.55 5.11
CA THR A 43 2.77 -1.90 5.89
C THR A 43 4.06 -1.96 5.09
N GLY A 44 4.88 -0.93 5.19
CA GLY A 44 6.12 -0.85 4.44
C GLY A 44 6.97 0.32 4.91
N LYS A 45 8.03 0.62 4.17
CA LYS A 45 8.88 1.78 4.40
C LYS A 45 8.91 2.67 3.18
N ASP A 46 9.13 3.96 3.35
CA ASP A 46 9.53 4.81 2.21
C ASP A 46 11.04 4.67 1.93
N SER A 47 11.52 5.35 0.89
CA SER A 47 12.94 5.40 0.52
C SER A 47 13.84 5.94 1.63
N ASP A 48 13.29 6.72 2.56
CA ASP A 48 13.98 7.31 3.71
C ASP A 48 13.92 6.40 4.96
N GLY A 49 13.32 5.20 4.84
CA GLY A 49 13.18 4.22 5.92
C GLY A 49 12.06 4.53 6.91
N ASN A 50 11.21 5.53 6.64
CA ASN A 50 10.08 5.84 7.51
C ASN A 50 8.96 4.81 7.31
N LYS A 51 8.41 4.33 8.43
CA LYS A 51 7.32 3.36 8.41
C LYS A 51 6.04 4.01 7.86
N MET A 52 5.39 3.32 6.94
CA MET A 52 4.12 3.71 6.35
C MET A 52 3.11 2.58 6.46
N ALA A 53 1.83 2.94 6.54
CA ALA A 53 0.72 2.01 6.50
C ALA A 53 -0.37 2.54 5.57
N ALA A 54 -0.94 1.67 4.75
CA ALA A 54 -2.08 1.94 3.90
C ALA A 54 -3.17 0.91 4.18
N ILE A 55 -4.39 1.38 4.47
CA ILE A 55 -5.55 0.51 4.65
C ILE A 55 -6.23 0.37 3.28
N MET A 56 -6.54 -0.85 2.90
CA MET A 56 -7.18 -1.17 1.63
C MET A 56 -8.27 -2.24 1.79
N SER A 57 -9.04 -2.41 0.73
CA SER A 57 -10.06 -3.44 0.61
C SER A 57 -9.43 -4.82 0.35
N LYS A 58 -10.16 -5.89 0.70
CA LYS A 58 -9.76 -7.28 0.42
C LYS A 58 -9.35 -7.50 -1.04
N ALA A 59 -10.20 -7.06 -1.98
CA ALA A 59 -9.96 -7.23 -3.41
C ALA A 59 -8.63 -6.61 -3.86
N THR A 60 -8.38 -5.36 -3.47
CA THR A 60 -7.13 -4.66 -3.78
C THR A 60 -5.92 -5.33 -3.15
N ALA A 61 -6.04 -5.80 -1.91
CA ALA A 61 -4.96 -6.54 -1.24
C ALA A 61 -4.61 -7.83 -1.98
N GLU A 62 -5.62 -8.61 -2.37
CA GLU A 62 -5.44 -9.84 -3.14
C GLU A 62 -4.84 -9.57 -4.52
N GLU A 63 -5.26 -8.49 -5.20
CA GLU A 63 -4.68 -8.05 -6.46
C GLU A 63 -3.19 -7.70 -6.33
N HIS A 64 -2.80 -6.91 -5.32
CA HIS A 64 -1.38 -6.56 -5.11
C HIS A 64 -0.52 -7.78 -4.81
N ILE A 65 -1.01 -8.72 -4.02
CA ILE A 65 -0.29 -9.97 -3.75
C ILE A 65 -0.20 -10.84 -5.00
N LYS A 66 -1.30 -10.98 -5.75
CA LYS A 66 -1.35 -11.76 -6.99
C LYS A 66 -0.42 -11.20 -8.06
N ASN A 67 -0.30 -9.88 -8.13
CA ASN A 67 0.58 -9.18 -9.05
C ASN A 67 2.05 -9.18 -8.58
N GLY A 68 2.35 -9.72 -7.39
CA GLY A 68 3.71 -9.78 -6.83
C GLY A 68 4.21 -8.46 -6.25
N ASN A 69 3.32 -7.48 -6.07
CA ASN A 69 3.67 -6.15 -5.60
C ASN A 69 3.78 -6.07 -4.08
N ALA A 70 3.22 -7.05 -3.37
CA ALA A 70 3.24 -7.11 -1.91
C ALA A 70 3.27 -8.55 -1.40
N LYS A 71 3.79 -8.72 -0.18
CA LYS A 71 3.84 -10.03 0.48
C LYS A 71 2.62 -10.21 1.39
N LYS A 72 2.13 -11.45 1.50
CA LYS A 72 1.18 -11.81 2.56
C LYS A 72 1.90 -11.80 3.90
N GLY A 73 1.44 -10.96 4.81
CA GLY A 73 1.86 -10.92 6.20
C GLY A 73 0.98 -11.81 7.08
N THR A 74 0.65 -11.28 8.25
CA THR A 74 -0.09 -11.96 9.33
C THR A 74 -1.61 -11.83 9.16
N GLY A 75 -2.36 -12.81 9.69
CA GLY A 75 -3.84 -12.79 9.75
C GLY A 75 -4.58 -13.13 8.45
N TRP A 76 -3.87 -13.64 7.44
CA TRP A 76 -4.44 -14.29 6.27
C TRP A 76 -4.82 -15.74 6.62
N GLU A 77 -5.83 -15.91 7.47
CA GLU A 77 -6.47 -17.22 7.75
C GLU A 77 -7.82 -17.33 7.04
#